data_AF-A0A8J2BSW0-F1
#
_entry.id   AF-A0A8J2BSW0-F1
#
_cell.length_a   1.000
_cell.length_b   1.000
_cell.length_c   1.000
_cell.angle_alpha   90.00
_cell.angle_beta   90.00
_cell.angle_gamma   90.00
#
_symmetry.space_group_name_H-M   'P 1'
#
loop_
_entity.id
_entity.type
_entity.pdbx_description
1 polymer ?
#
loop_
_entity_poly.entity_id
_entity_poly.type
_entity_poly.pdbx_seq_one_letter_code
_entity_poly.pdbx_strand_id
1 'polypeptide(L)'
;MFPLPSHEQRVAELFLERLRCYLTQIGRLGFPPVRLRIRKRCGEGILGGFAEVPRAEAAYLFSREVLQAMERAVEDLAADSPRGRFYFLCGSFDDFFPYRERYVQLAQRLGTVRVFGSGDVPEDCPGIEFLTCDPRKLSRYRLVLLEGPKRHATVFCRRALTGSCSDGKEVFVGFYSVNPIMTSFLRWWVQIVPCGVERVLEQWEKPLLLPEVSPAELERFLRECNGR
;
A
#
# COMPACT_ATOMS: atom_id res chain seq x y z
N MET A 1 -24.50 -21.66 18.47
CA MET A 1 -24.52 -20.21 18.20
C MET A 1 -23.07 -19.80 17.96
N PHE A 2 -22.67 -19.55 16.72
CA PHE A 2 -21.29 -19.13 16.41
C PHE A 2 -21.12 -17.67 16.85
N PRO A 3 -19.99 -17.29 17.47
CA PRO A 3 -19.75 -15.91 17.84
C PRO A 3 -19.77 -15.04 16.57
N LEU A 4 -20.49 -13.92 16.62
CA LEU A 4 -20.49 -12.96 15.53
C LEU A 4 -19.05 -12.46 15.29
N PRO A 5 -18.60 -12.35 14.04
CA PRO A 5 -17.26 -11.87 13.75
C PRO A 5 -17.08 -10.46 14.29
N SER A 6 -15.91 -10.19 14.85
CA SER A 6 -15.52 -8.87 15.34
C SER A 6 -15.65 -7.85 14.22
N HIS A 7 -15.81 -6.59 14.59
CA HIS A 7 -15.90 -5.50 13.61
C HIS A 7 -14.69 -5.50 12.64
N GLU A 8 -13.49 -5.75 13.16
CA GLU A 8 -12.27 -5.87 12.35
C GLU A 8 -12.31 -7.06 11.41
N GLN A 9 -12.84 -8.21 11.84
CA GLN A 9 -13.00 -9.39 10.98
C GLN A 9 -13.93 -9.10 9.80
N ARG A 10 -15.03 -8.37 10.01
CA ARG A 10 -15.94 -7.99 8.92
C ARG A 10 -15.28 -7.04 7.92
N VAL A 11 -14.48 -6.08 8.41
CA VAL A 11 -13.74 -5.17 7.53
C VAL A 11 -12.66 -5.93 6.77
N ALA A 12 -11.97 -6.89 7.40
CA ALA A 12 -11.02 -7.77 6.73
C ALA A 12 -11.71 -8.62 5.65
N GLU A 13 -12.85 -9.22 5.94
CA GLU A 13 -13.63 -10.02 4.97
C GLU A 13 -14.03 -9.19 3.76
N LEU A 14 -14.57 -7.99 3.97
CA LEU A 14 -14.92 -7.05 2.89
C LEU A 14 -13.68 -6.65 2.07
N PHE A 15 -12.57 -6.31 2.73
CA PHE A 15 -11.32 -6.00 2.04
C PHE A 15 -10.87 -7.16 1.14
N LEU A 16 -10.88 -8.39 1.67
CA LEU A 16 -10.46 -9.58 0.94
C LEU A 16 -11.41 -9.95 -0.19
N GLU A 17 -12.72 -9.75 -0.01
CA GLU A 17 -13.72 -9.91 -1.06
C GLU A 17 -13.42 -8.99 -2.25
N ARG A 18 -13.25 -7.68 -1.99
CA ARG A 18 -12.89 -6.70 -3.03
C ARG A 18 -11.55 -7.06 -3.69
N LEU A 19 -10.54 -7.40 -2.89
CA LEU A 19 -9.23 -7.77 -3.40
C LEU A 19 -9.29 -8.98 -4.33
N ARG A 20 -10.04 -10.04 -3.98
CA ARG A 20 -10.21 -11.23 -4.84
C ARG A 20 -10.82 -10.89 -6.19
N CYS A 21 -11.79 -9.98 -6.24
CA CYS A 21 -12.38 -9.52 -7.50
C CYS A 21 -11.32 -8.92 -8.42
N TYR A 22 -10.44 -8.06 -7.90
CA TYR A 22 -9.36 -7.45 -8.68
C TYR A 22 -8.25 -8.45 -9.05
N LEU A 23 -7.85 -9.33 -8.13
CA LEU A 23 -6.81 -10.33 -8.41
C LEU A 23 -7.24 -11.32 -9.51
N THR A 24 -8.53 -11.67 -9.56
CA THR A 24 -9.08 -12.52 -10.63
C THR A 24 -8.94 -11.87 -12.00
N GLN A 25 -9.07 -10.53 -12.07
CA GLN A 25 -8.91 -9.77 -13.32
C GLN A 25 -7.44 -9.61 -13.74
N ILE A 26 -6.50 -9.66 -12.79
CA ILE A 26 -5.06 -9.45 -13.02
C ILE A 26 -4.36 -10.66 -13.62
N GLY A 27 -4.94 -11.87 -13.56
CA GLY A 27 -4.31 -13.19 -13.75
C GLY A 27 -3.44 -13.47 -14.99
N ARG A 28 -3.17 -12.48 -15.86
CA ARG A 28 -2.20 -12.54 -16.97
C ARG A 28 -1.10 -11.46 -16.95
N LEU A 29 -1.17 -10.44 -16.08
CA LEU A 29 -0.28 -9.26 -16.13
C LEU A 29 0.76 -9.20 -15.00
N GLY A 30 0.56 -9.94 -13.90
CA GLY A 30 1.45 -9.94 -12.75
C GLY A 30 1.55 -11.31 -12.06
N PHE A 31 2.48 -11.44 -11.12
CA PHE A 31 2.62 -12.64 -10.29
C PHE A 31 1.77 -12.51 -9.02
N PRO A 32 1.21 -13.62 -8.48
CA PRO A 32 0.45 -13.58 -7.24
C PRO A 32 1.32 -13.19 -6.05
N PRO A 33 0.77 -12.57 -4.99
CA PRO A 33 1.54 -12.16 -3.81
C PRO A 33 2.49 -13.24 -3.30
N VAL A 34 3.75 -12.91 -3.02
CA VAL A 34 4.73 -13.88 -2.52
C VAL A 34 4.96 -13.61 -1.05
N ARG A 35 4.68 -14.59 -0.19
CA ARG A 35 4.87 -14.41 1.24
C ARG A 35 6.35 -14.31 1.56
N LEU A 36 6.75 -13.29 2.31
CA LEU A 36 8.10 -13.18 2.84
C LEU A 36 8.19 -13.86 4.21
N ARG A 37 9.28 -14.58 4.43
CA ARG A 37 9.63 -15.16 5.73
C ARG A 37 10.87 -14.46 6.25
N ILE A 38 10.76 -13.79 7.40
CA ILE A 38 11.90 -13.14 8.03
C ILE A 38 12.85 -14.22 8.60
N ARG A 39 14.11 -14.22 8.18
CA ARG A 39 15.16 -15.01 8.84
C ARG A 39 15.62 -14.24 10.08
N LYS A 40 15.70 -14.91 11.25
CA LYS A 40 15.96 -14.27 12.56
C LYS A 40 17.25 -13.42 12.59
N ARG A 41 17.21 -12.40 13.47
CA ARG A 41 18.23 -11.44 13.95
C ARG A 41 18.74 -10.34 13.01
N CYS A 42 18.68 -10.47 11.69
CA CYS A 42 19.24 -9.45 10.77
C CYS A 42 18.21 -8.68 9.93
N GLY A 43 16.91 -9.03 9.98
CA GLY A 43 15.88 -8.35 9.18
C GLY A 43 15.83 -8.77 7.71
N GLU A 44 16.58 -9.79 7.32
CA GLU A 44 16.59 -10.35 5.97
C GLU A 44 15.34 -11.21 5.70
N GLY A 45 14.67 -10.98 4.58
CA GLY A 45 13.50 -11.72 4.13
C GLY A 45 13.84 -12.77 3.10
N ILE A 46 13.47 -14.02 3.37
CA ILE A 46 13.51 -15.11 2.40
C ILE A 46 12.18 -15.20 1.66
N LEU A 47 12.25 -15.39 0.35
CA LEU A 47 11.10 -15.70 -0.50
C LEU A 47 10.44 -17.00 -0.03
N GLY A 48 9.18 -16.90 0.40
CA GLY A 48 8.33 -18.04 0.72
C GLY A 48 7.56 -18.53 -0.50
N GLY A 49 6.41 -19.17 -0.24
CA GLY A 49 5.49 -19.59 -1.30
C GLY A 49 4.57 -18.47 -1.78
N PHE A 50 4.02 -18.67 -2.98
CA PHE A 50 2.91 -17.86 -3.49
C PHE A 50 1.70 -17.95 -2.55
N ALA A 51 1.02 -16.83 -2.40
CA ALA A 51 -0.22 -16.70 -1.69
C ALA A 51 -1.27 -16.16 -2.67
N GLU A 52 -2.41 -16.84 -2.74
CA GLU A 52 -3.56 -16.37 -3.51
C GLU A 52 -4.08 -15.03 -2.98
N VAL A 53 -4.06 -14.87 -1.66
CA VAL A 53 -4.45 -13.64 -0.95
C VAL A 53 -3.47 -13.40 0.20
N PRO A 54 -2.93 -12.18 0.38
CA PRO A 54 -2.07 -11.88 1.51
C PRO A 54 -2.84 -11.99 2.83
N ARG A 55 -2.12 -12.33 3.90
CA ARG A 55 -2.64 -12.24 5.28
C ARG A 55 -2.32 -10.87 5.85
N ALA A 56 -3.25 -10.30 6.62
CA ALA A 56 -3.07 -9.02 7.29
C ALA A 56 -1.79 -9.02 8.13
N GLU A 57 -1.06 -7.90 8.10
CA GLU A 57 0.12 -7.60 8.90
C GLU A 57 1.32 -8.55 8.68
N ALA A 58 1.25 -9.42 7.69
CA ALA A 58 2.40 -10.18 7.22
C ALA A 58 3.04 -9.49 6.01
N ALA A 59 4.37 -9.58 5.90
CA ALA A 59 5.11 -9.03 4.77
C ALA A 59 5.01 -9.92 3.53
N TYR A 60 4.78 -9.31 2.38
CA TYR A 60 4.75 -9.95 1.06
C TYR A 60 5.54 -9.12 0.05
N LEU A 61 5.95 -9.77 -1.03
CA LEU A 61 6.27 -9.11 -2.29
C LEU A 61 5.03 -9.04 -3.15
N PHE A 62 4.82 -7.87 -3.73
CA PHE A 62 3.73 -7.56 -4.64
C PHE A 62 4.31 -7.06 -5.97
N SER A 63 3.71 -7.49 -7.07
CA SER A 63 3.87 -6.75 -8.33
C SER A 63 3.11 -5.42 -8.24
N ARG A 64 3.37 -4.52 -9.19
CA ARG A 64 2.63 -3.25 -9.30
C ARG A 64 1.12 -3.47 -9.44
N GLU A 65 0.70 -4.45 -10.23
CA GLU A 65 -0.71 -4.77 -10.47
C GLU A 65 -1.40 -5.26 -9.19
N VAL A 66 -0.73 -6.12 -8.43
CA VAL A 66 -1.25 -6.60 -7.14
C VAL A 66 -1.37 -5.45 -6.14
N LEU A 67 -0.38 -4.56 -6.08
CA LEU A 67 -0.45 -3.37 -5.24
C LEU A 67 -1.64 -2.48 -5.64
N GLN A 68 -1.83 -2.22 -6.93
CA GLN A 68 -2.98 -1.45 -7.43
C GLN A 68 -4.34 -2.10 -7.09
N ALA A 69 -4.44 -3.42 -7.15
CA ALA A 69 -5.64 -4.13 -6.69
C ALA A 69 -5.91 -3.93 -5.19
N MET A 70 -4.85 -3.95 -4.37
CA MET A 70 -4.96 -3.67 -2.94
C MET A 70 -5.35 -2.21 -2.68
N GLU A 71 -4.80 -1.26 -3.44
CA GLU A 71 -5.17 0.15 -3.36
C GLU A 71 -6.66 0.34 -3.67
N ARG A 72 -7.13 -0.22 -4.79
CA ARG A 72 -8.55 -0.19 -5.19
C ARG A 72 -9.48 -0.81 -4.15
N ALA A 73 -9.07 -1.90 -3.51
CA ALA A 73 -9.84 -2.51 -2.44
C ALA A 73 -10.01 -1.57 -1.23
N VAL A 74 -8.98 -0.79 -0.85
CA VAL A 74 -9.12 0.23 0.21
C VAL A 74 -10.00 1.39 -0.26
N GLU A 75 -9.85 1.82 -1.51
CA GLU A 75 -10.67 2.89 -2.08
C GLU A 75 -12.15 2.49 -2.14
N ASP A 76 -12.48 1.23 -2.43
CA ASP A 76 -13.87 0.74 -2.39
C ASP A 76 -14.43 0.81 -0.96
N LEU A 77 -13.63 0.43 0.04
CA LEU A 77 -14.04 0.58 1.45
C LEU A 77 -14.25 2.06 1.82
N ALA A 78 -13.45 2.95 1.25
CA ALA A 78 -13.57 4.40 1.44
C ALA A 78 -14.84 4.92 0.76
N ALA A 79 -15.10 4.48 -0.47
CA ALA A 79 -16.32 4.78 -1.22
C ALA A 79 -17.57 4.16 -0.57
N ASP A 80 -17.48 3.14 0.26
CA ASP A 80 -18.63 2.64 1.00
C ASP A 80 -18.80 3.37 2.36
N SER A 81 -17.85 4.23 2.75
CA SER A 81 -17.83 4.87 4.08
C SER A 81 -18.61 6.19 4.09
N PRO A 82 -19.40 6.48 5.14
CA PRO A 82 -20.20 7.70 5.22
C PRO A 82 -19.40 8.93 5.65
N ARG A 83 -18.27 8.72 6.32
CA ARG A 83 -17.32 9.75 6.77
C ARG A 83 -15.99 9.09 7.11
N GLY A 84 -14.93 9.87 7.09
CA GLY A 84 -13.61 9.39 7.45
C GLY A 84 -12.53 10.28 6.84
N ARG A 85 -11.33 9.72 6.83
CA ARG A 85 -10.09 10.32 6.42
C ARG A 85 -9.41 9.37 5.45
N PHE A 86 -9.04 9.87 4.28
CA PHE A 86 -8.37 9.09 3.26
C PHE A 86 -7.02 9.71 2.90
N TYR A 87 -5.98 8.89 2.86
CA TYR A 87 -4.60 9.32 2.70
C TYR A 87 -3.97 8.46 1.60
N PHE A 88 -3.31 9.11 0.66
CA PHE A 88 -2.57 8.45 -0.40
C PHE A 88 -1.17 9.06 -0.51
N LEU A 89 -0.14 8.23 -0.40
CA LEU A 89 1.24 8.59 -0.67
C LEU A 89 1.65 8.01 -2.01
N CYS A 90 1.89 8.90 -2.95
CA CYS A 90 2.47 8.61 -4.26
C CYS A 90 3.88 9.19 -4.34
N GLY A 91 4.67 8.71 -5.29
CA GLY A 91 6.04 9.19 -5.46
C GLY A 91 6.07 10.55 -6.15
N SER A 92 5.41 10.64 -7.30
CA SER A 92 5.12 11.87 -8.02
C SER A 92 3.61 12.11 -8.05
N PHE A 93 3.17 13.37 -8.06
CA PHE A 93 1.78 13.70 -8.35
C PHE A 93 1.35 13.28 -9.76
N ASP A 94 2.28 13.01 -10.67
CA ASP A 94 1.95 12.40 -11.97
C ASP A 94 1.31 11.02 -11.81
N ASP A 95 1.73 10.27 -10.78
CA ASP A 95 1.15 8.96 -10.45
C ASP A 95 -0.30 9.08 -9.93
N PHE A 96 -0.74 10.28 -9.53
CA PHE A 96 -2.09 10.51 -9.02
C PHE A 96 -3.12 10.73 -10.13
N PHE A 97 -2.75 11.18 -11.33
CA PHE A 97 -3.70 11.48 -12.40
C PHE A 97 -4.72 10.37 -12.70
N PRO A 98 -4.34 9.07 -12.74
CA PRO A 98 -5.29 7.98 -12.95
C PRO A 98 -6.37 7.85 -11.86
N TYR A 99 -6.13 8.42 -10.67
CA TYR A 99 -7.00 8.32 -9.50
C TYR A 99 -7.83 9.60 -9.25
N ARG A 100 -7.56 10.67 -10.01
CA ARG A 100 -8.10 12.03 -9.78
C ARG A 100 -9.61 12.06 -9.59
N GLU A 101 -10.37 11.57 -10.57
CA GLU A 101 -11.84 11.63 -10.55
C GLU A 101 -12.41 10.91 -9.32
N ARG A 102 -11.89 9.71 -9.04
CA ARG A 102 -12.30 8.89 -7.91
C ARG A 102 -12.02 9.60 -6.58
N TYR A 103 -10.89 10.27 -6.45
CA TYR A 103 -10.52 10.93 -5.19
C TYR A 103 -11.30 12.22 -4.97
N VAL A 104 -11.69 12.90 -6.04
CA VAL A 104 -12.63 14.03 -5.96
C VAL A 104 -14.00 13.54 -5.45
N GLN A 105 -14.49 12.40 -5.96
CA GLN A 105 -15.72 11.78 -5.45
C GLN A 105 -15.59 11.35 -3.98
N LEU A 106 -14.43 10.81 -3.58
CA LEU A 106 -14.16 10.51 -2.17
C LEU A 106 -14.15 11.78 -1.31
N ALA A 107 -13.59 12.89 -1.81
CA ALA A 107 -13.52 14.16 -1.08
C ALA A 107 -14.88 14.80 -0.84
N GLN A 108 -15.87 14.54 -1.71
CA GLN A 108 -17.25 14.98 -1.48
C GLN A 108 -17.94 14.24 -0.33
N ARG A 109 -17.44 13.07 0.05
CA ARG A 109 -18.09 12.16 1.01
C ARG A 109 -17.32 12.04 2.31
N LEU A 110 -16.00 12.07 2.24
CA LEU A 110 -15.10 11.97 3.37
C LEU A 110 -14.78 13.37 3.88
N GLY A 111 -14.49 13.49 5.18
CA GLY A 111 -14.17 14.79 5.77
C GLY A 111 -12.75 15.25 5.46
N THR A 112 -11.90 14.36 4.95
CA THR A 112 -10.52 14.68 4.58
C THR A 112 -10.03 13.69 3.52
N VAL A 113 -9.49 14.22 2.43
CA VAL A 113 -8.70 13.46 1.46
C VAL A 113 -7.37 14.16 1.30
N ARG A 114 -6.27 13.46 1.56
CA ARG A 114 -4.91 13.99 1.47
C ARG A 114 -4.06 13.16 0.52
N VAL A 115 -3.38 13.84 -0.39
CA VAL A 115 -2.45 13.23 -1.33
C VAL A 115 -1.06 13.78 -1.07
N PHE A 116 -0.12 12.89 -0.80
CA PHE A 116 1.27 13.20 -0.54
C PHE A 116 2.08 12.79 -1.76
N GLY A 117 2.98 13.64 -2.21
CA GLY A 117 3.77 13.39 -3.41
C GLY A 117 4.79 14.49 -3.67
N SER A 118 5.42 14.44 -4.83
CA SER A 118 6.38 15.44 -5.29
C SER A 118 6.02 15.91 -6.70
N GLY A 119 6.58 17.04 -7.12
CA GLY A 119 6.29 17.66 -8.41
C GLY A 119 5.15 18.68 -8.35
N ASP A 120 4.57 18.98 -9.50
CA ASP A 120 3.52 19.99 -9.63
C ASP A 120 2.20 19.48 -9.06
N VAL A 121 1.56 20.30 -8.23
CA VAL A 121 0.28 19.96 -7.61
C VAL A 121 -0.81 19.94 -8.69
N PRO A 122 -1.61 18.87 -8.78
CA PRO A 122 -2.72 18.80 -9.73
C PRO A 122 -3.76 19.90 -9.47
N GLU A 123 -4.11 20.62 -10.54
CA GLU A 123 -5.17 21.63 -10.51
C GLU A 123 -6.57 20.98 -10.54
N ASP A 124 -7.60 21.77 -10.22
CA ASP A 124 -9.02 21.37 -10.34
C ASP A 124 -9.37 20.07 -9.59
N CYS A 125 -8.88 19.95 -8.35
CA CYS A 125 -9.09 18.82 -7.46
C CYS A 125 -9.78 19.26 -6.15
N PRO A 126 -11.06 19.71 -6.21
CA PRO A 126 -11.72 20.31 -5.06
C PRO A 126 -11.87 19.32 -3.89
N GLY A 127 -11.60 19.80 -2.68
CA GLY A 127 -11.71 19.01 -1.44
C GLY A 127 -10.54 18.06 -1.18
N ILE A 128 -9.54 18.02 -2.06
CA ILE A 128 -8.30 17.25 -1.87
C ILE A 128 -7.19 18.20 -1.40
N GLU A 129 -6.53 17.82 -0.31
CA GLU A 129 -5.35 18.54 0.19
C GLU A 129 -4.07 17.84 -0.32
N PHE A 130 -3.30 18.55 -1.14
CA PHE A 130 -2.01 18.06 -1.64
C PHE A 130 -0.87 18.53 -0.75
N LEU A 131 -0.02 17.60 -0.35
CA LEU A 131 1.12 17.83 0.52
C LEU A 131 2.39 17.44 -0.21
N THR A 132 3.22 18.43 -0.50
CA THR A 132 4.50 18.22 -1.20
C THR A 132 5.53 17.67 -0.23
N CYS A 133 6.23 16.63 -0.64
CA CYS A 133 7.27 15.98 0.14
C CYS A 133 8.55 15.79 -0.69
N ASP A 134 9.71 15.59 -0.04
CA ASP A 134 10.98 15.36 -0.74
C ASP A 134 10.93 14.05 -1.57
N PRO A 135 11.12 14.11 -2.90
CA PRO A 135 11.11 12.94 -3.79
C PRO A 135 12.18 11.90 -3.45
N ARG A 136 13.34 12.30 -2.88
CA ARG A 136 14.51 11.41 -2.73
C ARG A 136 14.27 10.24 -1.80
N LYS A 137 13.38 10.38 -0.81
CA LYS A 137 13.11 9.32 0.18
C LYS A 137 11.71 8.75 0.09
N LEU A 138 10.71 9.52 -0.38
CA LEU A 138 9.32 9.07 -0.37
C LEU A 138 8.85 8.45 -1.67
N SER A 139 9.57 8.71 -2.77
CA SER A 139 9.29 8.11 -4.07
C SER A 139 9.28 6.58 -4.06
N ARG A 140 9.98 5.97 -3.10
CA ARG A 140 10.02 4.51 -2.92
C ARG A 140 8.87 3.95 -2.09
N TYR A 141 8.06 4.77 -1.41
CA TYR A 141 6.93 4.28 -0.63
C TYR A 141 5.62 4.46 -1.39
N ARG A 142 4.68 3.56 -1.08
CA ARG A 142 3.29 3.63 -1.47
C ARG A 142 2.45 3.39 -0.23
N LEU A 143 1.53 4.30 0.05
CA LEU A 143 0.57 4.18 1.15
C LEU A 143 -0.80 4.51 0.60
N VAL A 144 -1.78 3.65 0.87
CA VAL A 144 -3.19 4.05 0.81
C VAL A 144 -3.83 3.70 2.14
N LEU A 145 -4.59 4.63 2.70
CA LEU A 145 -5.09 4.52 4.06
C LEU A 145 -6.47 5.13 4.16
N LEU A 146 -7.38 4.38 4.78
CA LEU A 146 -8.70 4.79 5.22
C LEU A 146 -8.77 4.72 6.74
N GLU A 147 -9.09 5.83 7.38
CA GLU A 147 -9.42 5.91 8.80
C GLU A 147 -10.85 6.48 8.94
N GLY A 148 -11.79 5.64 9.35
CA GLY A 148 -13.19 6.03 9.55
C GLY A 148 -13.81 5.36 10.76
N PRO A 149 -14.95 5.85 11.27
CA PRO A 149 -15.56 5.35 12.51
C PRO A 149 -15.94 3.86 12.49
N LYS A 150 -16.15 3.31 11.30
CA LYS A 150 -16.56 1.92 11.08
C LYS A 150 -15.63 1.14 10.16
N ARG A 151 -14.60 1.76 9.60
CA ARG A 151 -13.71 1.10 8.63
C ARG A 151 -12.32 1.67 8.75
N HIS A 152 -11.37 0.76 8.88
CA HIS A 152 -9.95 1.05 8.85
C HIS A 152 -9.32 0.08 7.88
N ALA A 153 -8.52 0.60 6.95
CA ALA A 153 -7.77 -0.23 6.03
C ALA A 153 -6.55 0.54 5.58
N THR A 154 -5.40 -0.10 5.58
CA THR A 154 -4.14 0.49 5.15
C THR A 154 -3.37 -0.52 4.33
N VAL A 155 -2.79 -0.07 3.22
CA VAL A 155 -1.78 -0.79 2.46
C VAL A 155 -0.52 0.06 2.53
N PHE A 156 0.57 -0.51 3.03
CA PHE A 156 1.86 0.16 3.11
C PHE A 156 2.94 -0.69 2.45
N CYS A 157 3.63 -0.09 1.50
CA CYS A 157 4.61 -0.76 0.65
C CYS A 157 5.84 0.11 0.44
N ARG A 158 6.98 -0.55 0.31
CA ARG A 158 8.26 0.02 -0.10
C ARG A 158 8.73 -0.69 -1.37
N ARG A 159 9.10 0.07 -2.38
CA ARG A 159 9.70 -0.45 -3.61
C ARG A 159 11.02 -1.16 -3.27
N ALA A 160 11.13 -2.42 -3.69
CA ALA A 160 12.27 -3.29 -3.41
C ALA A 160 13.31 -3.32 -4.53
N LEU A 161 12.88 -3.08 -5.77
CA LEU A 161 13.78 -2.90 -6.92
C LEU A 161 13.45 -1.61 -7.66
N THR A 162 14.49 -0.83 -7.93
CA THR A 162 14.49 0.24 -8.92
C THR A 162 15.06 -0.35 -10.21
N GLY A 163 14.32 -0.25 -11.31
CA GLY A 163 14.54 -1.02 -12.53
C GLY A 163 16.00 -1.29 -12.93
N SER A 164 16.33 -2.59 -13.04
CA SER A 164 17.32 -3.12 -13.99
C SER A 164 17.03 -4.59 -14.36
N CYS A 165 15.78 -5.06 -14.24
CA CYS A 165 15.33 -6.21 -15.01
C CYS A 165 14.89 -5.71 -16.38
N SER A 166 15.27 -6.44 -17.43
CA SER A 166 14.99 -6.19 -18.86
C SER A 166 13.53 -5.86 -19.23
N ASP A 167 12.59 -6.01 -18.30
CA ASP A 167 11.14 -5.90 -18.51
C ASP A 167 10.48 -4.70 -17.80
N GLY A 168 11.23 -3.87 -17.04
CA GLY A 168 10.68 -2.66 -16.41
C GLY A 168 9.64 -2.89 -15.29
N LYS A 169 9.49 -4.12 -14.78
CA LYS A 169 8.50 -4.46 -13.74
C LYS A 169 8.95 -3.99 -12.34
N GLU A 170 8.13 -3.18 -11.67
CA GLU A 170 8.36 -2.75 -10.29
C GLU A 170 7.85 -3.79 -9.29
N VAL A 171 8.62 -3.99 -8.21
CA VAL A 171 8.26 -4.90 -7.12
C VAL A 171 8.28 -4.16 -5.79
N PHE A 172 7.31 -4.47 -4.95
CA PHE A 172 7.08 -3.82 -3.68
C PHE A 172 7.09 -4.84 -2.53
N VAL A 173 7.78 -4.51 -1.44
CA VAL A 173 7.69 -5.22 -0.16
C VAL A 173 6.72 -4.45 0.73
N GLY A 174 5.72 -5.12 1.28
CA GLY A 174 4.76 -4.45 2.14
C GLY A 174 3.76 -5.37 2.80
N PHE A 175 2.73 -4.76 3.36
CA PHE A 175 1.62 -5.46 3.99
C PHE A 175 0.34 -4.64 3.84
N TYR A 176 -0.79 -5.27 4.18
CA TYR A 176 -2.02 -4.53 4.50
C TYR A 176 -2.43 -4.79 5.94
N SER A 177 -3.18 -3.87 6.52
CA SER A 177 -3.79 -4.02 7.84
C SER A 177 -5.17 -3.39 7.84
N VAL A 178 -6.10 -3.99 8.58
CA VAL A 178 -7.39 -3.38 8.94
C VAL A 178 -7.45 -2.99 10.42
N ASN A 179 -6.31 -3.10 11.11
CA ASN A 179 -6.19 -2.76 12.51
C ASN A 179 -6.21 -1.22 12.66
N PRO A 180 -7.12 -0.67 13.48
CA PRO A 180 -7.22 0.77 13.70
C PRO A 180 -5.96 1.38 14.32
N ILE A 181 -5.22 0.61 15.15
CA ILE A 181 -3.97 1.06 15.78
C ILE A 181 -2.89 1.24 14.71
N MET A 182 -2.71 0.25 13.84
CA MET A 182 -1.74 0.31 12.75
C MET A 182 -2.07 1.43 11.76
N THR A 183 -3.35 1.55 11.41
CA THR A 183 -3.86 2.64 10.56
C THR A 183 -3.56 4.00 11.19
N SER A 184 -3.86 4.18 12.48
CA SER A 184 -3.58 5.44 13.17
C SER A 184 -2.09 5.75 13.23
N PHE A 185 -1.26 4.73 13.49
CA PHE A 185 0.21 4.85 13.51
C PHE A 185 0.74 5.33 12.15
N LEU A 186 0.32 4.70 11.04
CA LEU A 186 0.74 5.07 9.69
C LEU A 186 0.22 6.44 9.26
N ARG A 187 -0.99 6.83 9.71
CA ARG A 187 -1.51 8.19 9.50
C ARG A 187 -0.64 9.23 10.20
N TRP A 188 -0.29 9.01 11.46
CA TRP A 188 0.62 9.91 12.18
C TRP A 188 1.99 9.99 11.50
N TRP A 189 2.51 8.85 11.06
CA TRP A 189 3.76 8.76 10.33
C TRP A 189 3.74 9.63 9.06
N VAL A 190 2.74 9.47 8.19
CA VAL A 190 2.68 10.22 6.92
C VAL A 190 2.41 11.71 7.12
N GLN A 191 1.75 12.11 8.21
CA GLN A 191 1.51 13.53 8.51
C GLN A 191 2.77 14.29 8.94
N ILE A 192 3.77 13.61 9.50
CA ILE A 192 5.03 14.23 9.91
C ILE A 192 6.00 14.37 8.73
N VAL A 193 5.80 13.57 7.68
CA VAL A 193 6.65 13.52 6.49
C VAL A 193 6.87 14.90 5.85
N PRO A 194 5.85 15.74 5.60
CA PRO A 194 6.05 17.06 5.01
C PRO A 194 6.87 18.03 5.87
N CYS A 195 7.01 17.77 7.17
CA CYS A 195 7.71 18.64 8.11
C CYS A 195 9.25 18.55 8.02
N GLY A 196 9.81 17.82 7.05
CA GLY A 196 11.26 17.70 6.86
C GLY A 196 11.98 16.93 7.96
N VAL A 197 11.25 16.18 8.80
CA VAL A 197 11.82 15.38 9.89
C VAL A 197 12.33 14.04 9.37
N GLU A 198 13.20 14.07 8.37
CA GLU A 198 13.55 12.89 7.56
C GLU A 198 14.29 11.79 8.33
N ARG A 199 15.11 12.17 9.33
CA ARG A 199 15.80 11.20 10.20
C ARG A 199 14.85 10.33 11.02
N VAL A 200 13.63 10.82 11.24
CA VAL A 200 12.58 10.06 11.93
C VAL A 200 12.06 8.94 11.02
N LEU A 201 12.00 9.11 9.70
CA LEU A 201 11.48 8.08 8.80
C LEU A 201 12.29 6.78 8.83
N GLU A 202 13.63 6.87 8.83
CA GLU A 202 14.53 5.70 8.90
C GLU A 202 14.44 4.98 10.25
N GLN A 203 14.19 5.71 11.33
CA GLN A 203 13.99 5.11 12.66
C GLN A 203 12.62 4.41 12.76
N TRP A 204 11.64 4.83 11.96
CA TRP A 204 10.26 4.36 12.02
C TRP A 204 9.98 3.17 11.08
N GLU A 205 10.86 2.90 10.11
CA GLU A 205 10.83 1.62 9.38
C GLU A 205 11.12 0.42 10.30
N LYS A 206 11.92 0.61 11.35
CA LYS A 206 12.29 -0.47 12.30
C LYS A 206 11.06 -1.12 12.94
N PRO A 207 10.08 -0.36 13.49
CA PRO A 207 8.80 -0.91 13.96
C PRO A 207 7.99 -1.69 12.92
N LEU A 208 8.07 -1.31 11.64
CA LEU A 208 7.26 -1.92 10.57
C LEU A 208 7.80 -3.28 10.13
N LEU A 209 9.03 -3.63 10.54
CA LEU A 209 9.68 -4.92 10.31
C LEU A 209 9.60 -5.38 8.84
N LEU A 210 9.60 -4.44 7.89
CA LEU A 210 9.63 -4.76 6.47
C LEU A 210 10.97 -5.44 6.17
N PRO A 211 10.97 -6.70 5.71
CA PRO A 211 12.21 -7.39 5.45
C PRO A 211 12.98 -6.74 4.30
N GLU A 212 14.30 -6.75 4.40
CA GLU A 212 15.16 -6.49 3.26
C GLU A 212 15.30 -7.76 2.43
N VAL A 213 15.10 -7.64 1.11
CA VAL A 213 15.25 -8.74 0.16
C VAL A 213 16.43 -8.38 -0.73
N SER A 214 17.37 -9.32 -0.89
CA SER A 214 18.53 -9.11 -1.74
C SER A 214 18.11 -8.85 -3.20
N PRO A 215 18.64 -7.81 -3.87
CA PRO A 215 18.34 -7.54 -5.27
C PRO A 215 18.62 -8.75 -6.18
N ALA A 216 19.73 -9.45 -5.95
CA ALA A 216 20.11 -10.64 -6.73
C ALA A 216 19.12 -11.80 -6.55
N GLU A 217 18.59 -11.99 -5.33
CA GLU A 217 17.59 -13.02 -5.08
C GLU A 217 16.25 -12.68 -5.74
N LEU A 218 15.87 -11.41 -5.72
CA LEU A 218 14.64 -10.94 -6.34
C LEU A 218 14.72 -11.01 -7.87
N GLU A 219 15.85 -10.66 -8.47
CA GLU A 219 16.08 -10.83 -9.91
C GLU A 219 16.02 -12.29 -10.34
N ARG A 220 16.66 -13.20 -9.60
CA ARG A 220 16.58 -14.64 -9.85
C ARG A 220 15.13 -15.12 -9.83
N PHE A 221 14.37 -14.70 -8.82
CA PHE A 221 12.97 -15.03 -8.68
C PHE A 221 12.11 -14.51 -9.84
N LEU A 222 12.31 -13.26 -10.27
CA LEU A 222 11.57 -12.69 -11.39
C LEU A 222 11.83 -13.44 -12.71
N ARG A 223 13.08 -13.88 -12.94
CA ARG A 223 13.41 -14.72 -14.11
C ARG A 223 12.70 -16.06 -14.08
N GLU A 224 12.66 -16.73 -12.92
CA GLU A 224 11.93 -18.00 -12.75
C GLU A 224 10.42 -17.85 -12.95
N CYS A 225 9.84 -16.72 -12.56
CA CYS A 225 8.41 -16.46 -12.78
C CYS A 225 8.05 -16.12 -14.23
N ASN A 226 8.96 -15.47 -14.97
CA ASN A 226 8.74 -15.13 -16.39
C ASN A 226 8.96 -16.33 -17.33
N GLY A 227 9.66 -17.38 -16.88
CA GLY A 227 9.91 -18.60 -17.66
C GLY A 227 8.80 -19.67 -17.57
N ARG A 228 7.69 -19.36 -16.88
CA ARG A 228 6.49 -20.21 -16.74
C ARG A 228 5.31 -19.59 -17.46
#